data_AF-A0A1X1TY17-F1
#
_entry.id   AF-A0A1X1TY17-F1
#
_cell.length_a   1.000
_cell.length_b   1.000
_cell.length_c   1.000
_cell.angle_alpha   90.00
_cell.angle_beta   90.00
_cell.angle_gamma   90.00
#
_symmetry.space_group_name_H-M   'P 1'
#
loop_
_entity.id
_entity.type
_entity.pdbx_description
1 polymer ?
#
loop_
_entity_poly.entity_id
_entity_poly.type
_entity_poly.pdbx_seq_one_letter_code
_entity_poly.pdbx_strand_id
1 'polypeptide(L)'
;MAAALLLQLAGDRIEVRSAGTEPADRLNPAVITAMSELGIDITAETPKLLTGDAVQSSDVVITMGCGDTCPYFRGVSYRDWKLPDPAGQSLETVRAVRDDVARRVEALITELLPTFTTA
;
A
#
# COMPACT_ATOMS: atom_id res chain seq x y z
N MET A 1 5.57 -0.28 1.20
CA MET A 1 5.11 -0.23 2.60
C MET A 1 3.69 -0.77 2.73
N ALA A 2 2.66 -0.07 2.22
CA ALA A 2 1.25 -0.45 2.41
C ALA A 2 0.94 -1.91 2.03
N ALA A 3 1.33 -2.34 0.84
CA ALA A 3 1.07 -3.72 0.39
C ALA A 3 1.71 -4.78 1.30
N ALA A 4 2.97 -4.58 1.70
CA ALA A 4 3.67 -5.50 2.58
C ALA A 4 3.05 -5.55 3.99
N LEU A 5 2.63 -4.40 4.54
CA LEU A 5 1.92 -4.34 5.82
C LEU A 5 0.56 -5.04 5.75
N LEU A 6 -0.20 -4.80 4.68
CA LEU A 6 -1.51 -5.42 4.49
C LEU A 6 -1.38 -6.93 4.35
N LEU A 7 -0.40 -7.42 3.58
CA LEU A 7 -0.12 -8.86 3.46
C LEU A 7 0.26 -9.48 4.81
N GLN A 8 1.15 -8.82 5.58
CA GLN A 8 1.57 -9.31 6.89
C GLN A 8 0.41 -9.40 7.89
N LEU A 9 -0.51 -8.44 7.89
CA LEU A 9 -1.59 -8.35 8.87
C LEU A 9 -2.85 -9.12 8.45
N ALA A 10 -3.17 -9.13 7.15
CA ALA A 10 -4.37 -9.78 6.62
C ALA A 10 -4.14 -11.24 6.21
N GLY A 11 -2.90 -11.62 5.88
CA GLY A 11 -2.58 -12.93 5.32
C GLY A 11 -3.25 -13.13 3.96
N ASP A 12 -3.83 -14.31 3.74
CA ASP A 12 -4.53 -14.72 2.52
C ASP A 12 -5.98 -14.21 2.41
N ARG A 13 -6.48 -13.54 3.46
CA ARG A 13 -7.86 -13.03 3.51
C ARG A 13 -8.11 -11.84 2.58
N ILE A 14 -7.04 -11.15 2.16
CA ILE A 14 -7.11 -10.03 1.23
C ILE A 14 -6.03 -10.24 0.17
N GLU A 15 -6.42 -10.27 -1.10
CA GLU A 15 -5.45 -10.28 -2.19
C GLU A 15 -4.84 -8.88 -2.35
N VAL A 16 -3.51 -8.78 -2.27
CA VAL A 16 -2.80 -7.50 -2.26
C VAL A 16 -1.95 -7.32 -3.50
N ARG A 17 -2.08 -6.15 -4.13
CA ARG A 17 -1.25 -5.72 -5.26
C ARG A 17 -0.73 -4.30 -5.03
N SER A 18 0.46 -4.00 -5.54
CA SER A 18 1.04 -2.66 -5.58
C SER A 18 1.55 -2.37 -7.00
N ALA A 19 1.46 -1.12 -7.42
CA ALA A 19 2.04 -0.64 -8.68
C ALA A 19 2.14 0.90 -8.66
N GLY A 20 2.98 1.46 -9.52
CA GLY A 20 3.12 2.91 -9.72
C GLY A 20 2.84 3.31 -11.16
N THR A 21 2.37 4.55 -11.37
CA THR A 21 2.23 5.15 -12.70
C THR A 21 3.59 5.42 -13.33
N GLU A 22 4.56 5.81 -12.51
CA GLU A 22 5.97 6.03 -12.86
C GLU A 22 6.84 5.22 -11.90
N PRO A 23 7.03 3.90 -12.15
CA PRO A 23 7.81 3.06 -11.25
C PRO A 23 9.29 3.47 -11.26
N ALA A 24 9.88 3.63 -10.08
CA ALA A 24 11.31 3.87 -9.94
C ALA A 24 12.13 2.61 -10.31
N ASP A 25 13.40 2.78 -10.66
CA ASP A 25 14.28 1.65 -11.02
C ASP A 25 14.60 0.73 -9.84
N ARG A 26 14.51 1.23 -8.60
CA ARG A 26 14.86 0.51 -7.38
C ARG A 26 14.03 0.96 -6.20
N LEU A 27 13.91 0.07 -5.21
CA LEU A 27 13.34 0.42 -3.92
C LEU A 27 14.19 1.45 -3.19
N ASN A 28 13.53 2.34 -2.45
CA ASN A 28 14.19 3.31 -1.59
C ASN A 28 14.87 2.58 -0.41
N PRO A 29 16.20 2.69 -0.22
CA PRO A 29 16.90 2.03 0.88
C PRO A 29 16.36 2.38 2.28
N ALA A 30 15.91 3.62 2.47
CA ALA A 30 15.31 4.03 3.75
C ALA A 30 13.99 3.30 4.01
N VAL A 31 13.22 3.01 2.97
CA VAL A 31 11.99 2.21 3.07
C VAL A 31 12.31 0.75 3.40
N ILE A 32 13.36 0.17 2.80
CA ILE A 32 13.83 -1.18 3.12
C ILE A 32 14.18 -1.26 4.61
N THR A 33 15.01 -0.34 5.10
CA THR A 33 15.41 -0.29 6.52
C THR A 33 14.21 -0.10 7.44
N ALA A 34 13.29 0.81 7.13
CA ALA A 34 12.11 1.04 7.97
C ALA A 34 11.19 -0.19 8.01
N MET A 35 11.07 -0.96 6.93
CA MET A 35 10.26 -2.17 6.92
C MET A 35 10.95 -3.34 7.65
N SER A 36 12.28 -3.47 7.53
CA SER A 36 13.03 -4.53 8.21
C SER A 36 13.04 -4.38 9.73
N GLU A 37 12.92 -3.15 10.26
CA GLU A 37 12.70 -2.89 11.69
C GLU A 37 11.42 -3.55 12.23
N LEU A 38 10.43 -3.79 11.38
CA LEU A 38 9.20 -4.52 11.71
C LEU A 38 9.31 -6.03 11.40
N GLY A 39 10.49 -6.52 11.02
CA GLY A 39 10.69 -7.89 10.58
C GLY A 39 10.07 -8.19 9.20
N ILE A 40 9.76 -7.17 8.40
CA ILE A 40 9.17 -7.32 7.07
C ILE A 40 10.26 -7.08 6.02
N ASP A 41 10.70 -8.14 5.37
CA ASP A 41 11.61 -8.05 4.24
C ASP A 41 10.84 -7.73 2.96
N ILE A 42 11.23 -6.64 2.30
CA ILE A 42 10.67 -6.22 1.00
C ILE A 42 11.71 -6.23 -0.12
N THR A 43 12.91 -6.75 0.13
CA THR A 43 14.04 -6.65 -0.83
C THR A 43 13.82 -7.44 -2.12
N ALA A 44 12.93 -8.44 -2.10
CA ALA A 44 12.50 -9.17 -3.28
C ALA A 44 11.45 -8.41 -4.12
N GLU A 45 10.85 -7.34 -3.60
CA GLU A 45 9.86 -6.56 -4.33
C GLU A 45 10.52 -5.70 -5.42
N THR A 46 9.89 -5.65 -6.58
CA THR A 46 10.35 -4.81 -7.69
C THR A 46 9.26 -3.80 -8.04
N PRO A 47 9.57 -2.50 -8.17
CA PRO A 47 8.63 -1.52 -8.70
C PRO A 47 8.06 -1.98 -10.05
N LYS A 48 6.74 -1.90 -10.18
CA LYS A 48 6.01 -2.38 -11.36
C LYS A 48 5.04 -1.32 -11.85
N LEU A 49 4.84 -1.29 -13.17
CA LEU A 49 3.94 -0.36 -13.83
C LEU A 49 2.48 -0.70 -13.50
N LEU A 50 1.69 0.34 -13.25
CA LEU A 50 0.25 0.22 -13.07
C LEU A 50 -0.41 -0.14 -14.40
N THR A 51 -1.17 -1.24 -14.42
CA THR A 51 -1.99 -1.63 -15.57
C THR A 51 -3.47 -1.38 -15.28
N GLY A 52 -4.25 -1.10 -16.31
CA GLY A 52 -5.71 -0.93 -16.17
C GLY A 52 -6.38 -2.18 -15.60
N ASP A 53 -5.96 -3.37 -16.05
CA ASP A 53 -6.49 -4.65 -15.58
C ASP A 53 -6.30 -4.86 -14.07
N ALA A 54 -5.16 -4.42 -13.51
CA ALA A 54 -4.91 -4.51 -12.07
C ALA A 54 -5.88 -3.63 -11.27
N VAL A 55 -6.23 -2.46 -11.80
CA VAL A 55 -7.21 -1.56 -11.18
C VAL A 55 -8.61 -2.14 -11.33
N GLN A 56 -8.98 -2.57 -12.53
CA GLN A 56 -10.33 -3.07 -12.85
C GLN A 56 -10.69 -4.35 -12.08
N SER A 57 -9.72 -5.20 -11.78
CA SER A 57 -9.91 -6.45 -11.03
C SER A 57 -9.88 -6.27 -9.51
N SER A 58 -9.71 -5.05 -9.01
CA SER A 58 -9.64 -4.76 -7.57
C SER A 58 -10.97 -4.25 -7.04
N ASP A 59 -11.40 -4.71 -5.86
CA ASP A 59 -12.58 -4.16 -5.18
C ASP A 59 -12.29 -2.75 -4.62
N VAL A 60 -11.06 -2.54 -4.14
CA VAL A 60 -10.61 -1.28 -3.54
C VAL A 60 -9.25 -0.88 -4.11
N VAL A 61 -9.12 0.40 -4.47
CA VAL A 61 -7.87 0.99 -4.94
C VAL A 61 -7.49 2.16 -4.04
N ILE A 62 -6.30 2.06 -3.44
CA ILE A 62 -5.73 3.11 -2.58
C ILE A 62 -4.72 3.92 -3.38
N THR A 63 -4.98 5.21 -3.60
CA THR A 63 -4.02 6.15 -4.18
C THR A 63 -3.17 6.78 -3.08
N MET A 64 -1.87 6.95 -3.35
CA MET A 64 -0.89 7.49 -2.39
C MET A 64 0.00 8.54 -3.07
N GLY A 65 -0.59 9.45 -3.84
CA GLY A 65 0.14 10.55 -4.50
C GLY A 65 0.19 10.53 -6.04
N CYS A 66 -0.44 9.55 -6.70
CA CYS A 66 -0.55 9.51 -8.16
C CYS A 66 -1.66 10.41 -8.75
N GLY A 67 -2.50 11.03 -7.91
CA GLY A 67 -3.58 11.92 -8.35
C GLY A 67 -4.59 11.26 -9.30
N ASP A 68 -5.05 12.02 -10.29
CA ASP A 68 -6.07 11.62 -11.27
C ASP A 68 -5.54 10.71 -12.41
N THR A 69 -4.28 10.28 -12.35
CA THR A 69 -3.66 9.47 -13.42
C THR A 69 -4.09 8.00 -13.36
N CYS A 70 -4.76 7.57 -12.29
CA CYS A 70 -5.30 6.21 -12.22
C CYS A 70 -6.55 6.08 -13.11
N PRO A 71 -6.61 5.05 -13.99
CA PRO A 71 -7.81 4.80 -14.79
C PRO A 71 -9.00 4.49 -13.89
N TYR A 72 -10.15 5.11 -14.18
CA TYR A 72 -11.37 4.95 -13.40
C TYR A 72 -12.25 3.85 -13.97
N PHE A 73 -12.63 2.90 -13.12
CA PHE A 73 -13.52 1.79 -13.46
C PHE A 73 -14.74 1.78 -12.52
N ARG A 74 -15.93 1.59 -13.10
CA ARG A 74 -17.17 1.47 -12.32
C ARG A 74 -17.13 0.20 -11.48
N GLY A 75 -17.56 0.31 -10.22
CA GLY A 75 -17.60 -0.81 -9.27
C GLY A 75 -16.36 -0.93 -8.39
N VAL A 76 -15.27 -0.27 -8.79
CA VAL A 76 -14.06 -0.16 -7.96
C VAL A 76 -14.21 0.98 -6.97
N SER A 77 -13.87 0.71 -5.71
CA SER A 77 -13.93 1.67 -4.62
C SER A 77 -12.58 2.37 -4.46
N TYR A 78 -12.51 3.66 -4.80
CA TYR A 78 -11.26 4.43 -4.74
C TYR A 78 -11.14 5.18 -3.40
N ARG A 79 -9.93 5.20 -2.82
CA ARG A 79 -9.60 5.96 -1.60
C ARG A 79 -8.27 6.67 -1.80
N ASP A 80 -8.21 7.92 -1.35
CA ASP A 80 -6.98 8.71 -1.42
C ASP A 80 -6.34 8.83 -0.02
N TRP A 81 -5.16 8.25 0.14
CA TRP A 81 -4.33 8.40 1.32
C TRP A 81 -3.29 9.48 1.06
N LYS A 82 -3.60 10.69 1.51
CA LYS A 82 -2.65 11.81 1.54
C LYS A 82 -1.53 11.50 2.52
N LEU A 83 -0.38 11.13 1.96
CA LEU A 83 0.84 10.76 2.67
C LEU A 83 2.01 11.55 2.07
N PRO A 84 2.99 11.96 2.89
CA PRO A 84 4.25 12.50 2.39
C PRO A 84 4.98 11.46 1.52
N ASP A 85 5.53 11.88 0.39
CA ASP A 85 6.38 11.01 -0.43
C ASP A 85 7.69 10.69 0.34
N PRO A 86 8.00 9.41 0.60
CA PRO A 86 9.24 9.01 1.27
C PRO A 86 10.50 9.18 0.40
N ALA A 87 10.37 9.43 -0.91
CA ALA A 87 11.51 9.60 -1.81
C ALA A 87 12.41 10.76 -1.37
N GLY A 88 13.71 10.48 -1.22
CA GLY A 88 14.71 11.48 -0.81
C GLY A 88 14.60 11.96 0.65
N GLN A 89 13.65 11.45 1.43
CA GLN A 89 13.46 11.83 2.83
C GLN A 89 14.42 11.10 3.78
N SER A 90 14.57 11.64 4.99
CA SER A 90 15.33 10.99 6.06
C SER A 90 14.65 9.71 6.53
N LEU A 91 15.43 8.78 7.09
CA LEU A 91 14.88 7.53 7.64
C LEU A 91 13.82 7.79 8.74
N GLU A 92 13.98 8.85 9.53
CA GLU A 92 13.00 9.25 10.55
C GLU A 92 11.66 9.62 9.92
N THR A 93 11.66 10.46 8.88
CA THR A 93 10.44 10.79 8.12
C THR A 93 9.82 9.55 7.51
N VAL A 94 10.64 8.65 6.93
CA VAL A 94 10.15 7.40 6.35
C VAL A 94 9.49 6.49 7.40
N ARG A 95 10.03 6.43 8.62
CA ARG A 95 9.39 5.72 9.75
C ARG A 95 8.05 6.34 10.12
N ALA A 96 7.95 7.67 10.19
CA ALA A 96 6.68 8.34 10.45
C ALA A 96 5.63 8.04 9.37
N VAL A 97 6.03 8.00 8.09
CA VAL A 97 5.15 7.59 6.98
C VAL A 97 4.75 6.12 7.11
N ARG A 98 5.70 5.22 7.41
CA ARG A 98 5.44 3.79 7.66
C ARG A 98 4.37 3.59 8.74
N ASP A 99 4.49 4.32 9.85
CA ASP A 99 3.59 4.17 10.99
C ASP A 99 2.20 4.76 10.70
N ASP A 100 2.09 5.84 9.90
CA ASP A 100 0.80 6.32 9.40
C ASP A 100 0.15 5.31 8.45
N VAL A 101 0.94 4.72 7.54
CA VAL A 101 0.47 3.65 6.65
C VAL A 101 -0.02 2.45 7.43
N ALA A 102 0.69 2.02 8.49
CA ALA A 102 0.29 0.89 9.32
C ALA A 102 -1.08 1.11 9.96
N ARG A 103 -1.32 2.27 10.58
CA ARG A 103 -2.62 2.62 11.18
C ARG A 103 -3.76 2.61 10.16
N ARG A 104 -3.50 3.11 8.94
CA ARG A 104 -4.51 3.12 7.87
C ARG A 104 -4.79 1.72 7.32
N VAL A 105 -3.76 0.87 7.22
CA VAL A 105 -3.90 -0.54 6.85
C VAL A 105 -4.76 -1.30 7.88
N GLU A 106 -4.52 -1.12 9.18
CA GLU A 106 -5.32 -1.73 10.23
C GLU A 106 -6.81 -1.30 10.16
N ALA A 107 -7.06 -0.01 9.92
CA ALA A 107 -8.41 0.50 9.72
C ALA A 107 -9.07 -0.11 8.48
N LEU A 108 -8.34 -0.22 7.37
CA LEU A 108 -8.81 -0.84 6.13
C LEU A 108 -9.14 -2.33 6.33
N ILE A 109 -8.30 -3.08 7.02
CA ILE A 109 -8.57 -4.49 7.35
C ILE A 109 -9.85 -4.61 8.16
N THR A 110 -10.05 -3.73 9.15
CA THR A 110 -11.26 -3.73 9.99
C THR A 110 -12.52 -3.42 9.16
N GLU A 111 -12.42 -2.51 8.20
CA GLU A 111 -13.51 -2.18 7.27
C GLU A 111 -13.84 -3.36 6.34
N LEU A 112 -12.83 -4.01 5.77
CA LEU A 112 -13.00 -5.05 4.74
C LEU A 112 -13.30 -6.44 5.29
N LEU A 113 -12.82 -6.74 6.50
CA LEU A 113 -13.03 -8.01 7.19
C LEU A 113 -13.78 -7.77 8.50
N PRO A 114 -15.01 -7.23 8.47
CA PRO A 114 -15.79 -7.06 9.68
C PRO A 114 -15.96 -8.43 10.33
N THR A 115 -15.56 -8.55 11.60
CA THR A 115 -15.88 -9.72 12.41
C THR A 115 -17.39 -9.79 12.50
N PHE A 116 -17.98 -10.76 11.80
CA PHE A 116 -19.39 -11.09 12.02
C PHE A 116 -19.52 -11.64 13.44
N THR A 117 -19.81 -10.76 14.39
CA THR A 117 -20.33 -11.19 15.69
C THR A 117 -21.67 -11.86 15.41
N THR A 118 -21.66 -13.19 15.44
CA THR A 118 -22.91 -13.97 15.40
C THR A 118 -23.62 -13.67 16.71
N ALA A 119 -24.76 -12.98 16.63
CA ALA A 119 -25.67 -12.75 17.74
C ALA A 119 -26.39 -14.04 18.15
#